data_AF-A0A955W1F2-F1
#
_entry.id   AF-A0A955W1F2-F1
#
_cell.length_a   1.000
_cell.length_b   1.000
_cell.length_c   1.000
_cell.angle_alpha   90.00
_cell.angle_beta   90.00
_cell.angle_gamma   90.00
#
_symmetry.space_group_name_H-M   'P 1'
#
loop_
_entity.id
_entity.type
_entity.pdbx_description
1 polymer ?
#
loop_
_entity_poly.entity_id
_entity_poly.type
_entity_poly.pdbx_seq_one_letter_code
_entity_poly.pdbx_strand_id
1 'polypeptide(L)'
;MGTTRLACAAGVLLTLGAMGCAPSLGECDPVKAKQVVFLDQGPNNPANGLPMYAGQALMQLSCGNGGFCHSAAANGDARYGAPAGLDFDVSVACPVGGACEGDAITRLARNQHRVFKDREDILRVLDNRTMPPGKVGREVRARAGNYVSLTIQPGYIGGVDGGQKLPEIRSADGRDIVRNWLACGAPVVERVETPDDPRETGKDCTGDMSVVGDCRLRAPTLVMPEPNWDSIYDTVIEPLCVSCHGPDDSTSLAQSKLDLSDRDAAYDALVGKPAIGDKCDGKGTLVVAGDSAASLLVDKIDTPNPSCGAVMPVGIGPLVGQIVDPIRAWIDAGAQR
;
A
#
# COMPACT_ATOMS: atom_id res chain seq x y z
N MET A 1 -24.75 -38.99 -69.55
CA MET A 1 -24.04 -37.69 -69.54
C MET A 1 -24.70 -36.80 -68.52
N GLY A 2 -23.98 -36.36 -67.48
CA GLY A 2 -24.54 -35.51 -66.43
C GLY A 2 -23.82 -35.70 -65.10
N THR A 3 -22.66 -35.06 -64.97
CA THR A 3 -21.83 -34.96 -63.76
C THR A 3 -22.55 -34.18 -62.65
N THR A 4 -22.54 -34.68 -61.41
CA THR A 4 -22.93 -33.89 -60.22
C THR A 4 -21.80 -33.88 -59.21
N ARG A 5 -21.45 -32.66 -58.79
CA ARG A 5 -20.21 -32.27 -58.09
C ARG A 5 -20.31 -32.50 -56.58
N LEU A 6 -19.17 -32.87 -55.98
CA LEU A 6 -18.89 -32.75 -54.55
C LEU A 6 -19.05 -31.29 -54.08
N ALA A 7 -19.62 -31.10 -52.90
CA ALA A 7 -19.37 -29.92 -52.06
C ALA A 7 -19.10 -30.41 -50.62
N CYS A 8 -17.84 -30.33 -50.21
CA CYS A 8 -17.40 -30.54 -48.83
C CYS A 8 -18.00 -29.46 -47.93
N ALA A 9 -18.71 -29.87 -46.88
CA ALA A 9 -19.07 -29.01 -45.77
C ALA A 9 -17.84 -28.77 -44.89
N ALA A 10 -17.18 -27.62 -45.06
CA ALA A 10 -16.21 -27.13 -44.10
C ALA A 10 -16.97 -26.40 -42.98
N GLY A 11 -17.11 -27.07 -41.84
CA GLY A 11 -17.62 -26.47 -40.62
C GLY A 11 -16.64 -25.42 -40.10
N VAL A 12 -17.04 -24.15 -40.17
CA VAL A 12 -16.34 -23.05 -39.51
C VAL A 12 -16.69 -23.13 -38.02
N LEU A 13 -15.76 -23.65 -37.22
CA LEU A 13 -15.78 -23.45 -35.77
C LEU A 13 -15.55 -21.96 -35.51
N LEU A 14 -16.60 -21.24 -35.13
CA LEU A 14 -16.49 -19.92 -34.50
C LEU A 14 -15.80 -20.09 -33.15
N THR A 15 -14.50 -19.87 -33.08
CA THR A 15 -13.80 -19.60 -31.83
C THR A 15 -14.24 -18.22 -31.34
N LEU A 16 -15.26 -18.17 -30.48
CA LEU A 16 -15.52 -17.00 -29.65
C LEU A 16 -14.32 -16.80 -28.72
N GLY A 17 -13.39 -15.96 -29.14
CA GLY A 17 -12.34 -15.45 -28.27
C GLY A 17 -13.00 -14.67 -27.14
N ALA A 18 -12.76 -15.11 -25.91
CA ALA A 18 -13.02 -14.32 -24.72
C ALA A 18 -12.12 -13.08 -24.76
N MET A 19 -12.59 -12.01 -25.42
CA MET A 19 -12.10 -10.67 -25.17
C MET A 19 -12.56 -10.30 -23.75
N GLY A 20 -11.79 -10.70 -22.75
CA GLY A 20 -11.94 -10.15 -21.41
C GLY A 20 -11.81 -8.64 -21.50
N CYS A 21 -12.80 -7.90 -21.00
CA CYS A 21 -12.74 -6.46 -20.93
C CYS A 21 -11.50 -6.07 -20.12
N ALA A 22 -10.47 -5.52 -20.78
CA ALA A 22 -9.39 -4.88 -20.06
C ALA A 22 -10.01 -3.75 -19.20
N PRO A 23 -9.62 -3.63 -17.92
CA PRO A 23 -10.11 -2.54 -17.07
C PRO A 23 -9.85 -1.20 -17.77
N SER A 24 -10.88 -0.36 -17.86
CA SER A 24 -10.85 0.84 -18.70
C SER A 24 -9.82 1.89 -18.29
N LEU A 25 -9.27 1.79 -17.07
CA LEU A 25 -8.21 2.65 -16.55
C LEU A 25 -6.85 1.94 -16.45
N GLY A 26 -6.72 0.73 -17.00
CA GLY A 26 -5.54 -0.13 -16.83
C GLY A 26 -5.57 -0.93 -15.53
N GLU A 27 -4.52 -1.72 -15.29
CA GLU A 27 -4.40 -2.54 -14.09
C GLU A 27 -4.25 -1.68 -12.82
N CYS A 28 -4.78 -2.23 -11.73
CA CYS A 28 -4.70 -1.68 -10.40
C CYS A 28 -3.46 -2.23 -9.67
N ASP A 29 -2.65 -1.34 -9.12
CA ASP A 29 -1.61 -1.64 -8.12
C ASP A 29 -2.19 -1.29 -6.72
N PRO A 30 -2.71 -2.29 -5.97
CA PRO A 30 -3.42 -2.04 -4.72
C PRO A 30 -2.49 -1.53 -3.61
N VAL A 31 -1.18 -1.80 -3.72
CA VAL A 31 -0.17 -1.31 -2.77
C VAL A 31 0.01 0.19 -2.96
N LYS A 32 0.24 0.66 -4.20
CA LYS A 32 0.35 2.09 -4.49
C LYS A 32 -0.96 2.84 -4.24
N ALA A 33 -2.11 2.21 -4.50
CA ALA A 33 -3.41 2.84 -4.24
C ALA A 33 -3.70 3.09 -2.76
N LYS A 34 -3.02 2.35 -1.87
CA LYS A 34 -3.13 2.48 -0.41
C LYS A 34 -1.87 3.08 0.24
N GLN A 35 -1.03 3.74 -0.55
CA GLN A 35 0.09 4.51 -0.01
C GLN A 35 -0.47 5.64 0.88
N VAL A 36 -0.13 5.61 2.17
CA VAL A 36 -0.56 6.63 3.14
C VAL A 36 0.37 7.84 3.05
N VAL A 37 -0.23 9.03 3.07
CA VAL A 37 0.44 10.34 3.09
C VAL A 37 -0.21 11.23 4.14
N PHE A 38 0.50 12.27 4.55
CA PHE A 38 0.12 13.10 5.69
C PHE A 38 -0.01 14.57 5.30
N LEU A 39 -1.05 15.22 5.80
CA LEU A 39 -1.27 16.64 5.57
C LEU A 39 -0.22 17.49 6.31
N ASP A 40 0.52 18.30 5.59
CA ASP A 40 1.39 19.36 6.07
C ASP A 40 0.67 20.70 6.02
N GLN A 41 0.26 21.19 7.19
CA GLN A 41 -0.27 22.54 7.40
C GLN A 41 0.52 23.32 8.46
N GLY A 42 1.71 22.84 8.82
CA GLY A 42 2.55 23.39 9.87
C GLY A 42 2.18 22.98 11.30
N PRO A 43 3.11 23.14 12.25
CA PRO A 43 3.07 22.48 13.57
C PRO A 43 1.98 22.97 14.52
N ASN A 44 1.33 24.10 14.23
CA ASN A 44 0.29 24.68 15.08
C ASN A 44 -1.13 24.37 14.58
N ASN A 45 -1.26 23.64 13.48
CA ASN A 45 -2.55 23.32 12.89
C ASN A 45 -3.00 21.93 13.40
N PRO A 46 -4.21 21.80 13.99
CA PRO A 46 -4.71 20.51 14.48
C PRO A 46 -4.93 19.48 13.36
N ALA A 47 -5.03 19.90 12.10
CA ALA A 47 -5.10 19.01 10.95
C ALA A 47 -3.71 18.54 10.45
N ASN A 48 -2.61 19.06 11.02
CA ASN A 48 -1.26 18.63 10.66
C ASN A 48 -1.07 17.15 11.00
N GLY A 49 -0.52 16.39 10.06
CA GLY A 49 -0.39 14.95 10.14
C GLY A 49 -1.69 14.17 9.99
N LEU A 50 -2.75 14.75 9.41
CA LEU A 50 -3.94 13.99 9.02
C LEU A 50 -3.60 13.01 7.88
N PRO A 51 -3.76 11.68 8.07
CA PRO A 51 -3.46 10.70 7.03
C PRO A 51 -4.56 10.58 5.97
N MET A 52 -4.15 10.37 4.72
CA MET A 52 -5.00 9.99 3.58
C MET A 52 -4.24 9.03 2.67
N TYR A 53 -4.93 8.30 1.80
CA TYR A 53 -4.25 7.63 0.68
C TYR A 53 -3.82 8.65 -0.38
N ALA A 54 -2.71 8.41 -1.08
CA ALA A 54 -2.12 9.37 -2.01
C ALA A 54 -3.11 9.88 -3.08
N GLY A 55 -3.91 8.98 -3.67
CA GLY A 55 -4.95 9.38 -4.64
C GLY A 55 -6.10 10.16 -4.01
N GLN A 56 -6.55 9.78 -2.82
CA GLN A 56 -7.53 10.52 -2.02
C GLN A 56 -7.03 11.94 -1.70
N ALA A 57 -5.77 12.06 -1.25
CA ALA A 57 -5.11 13.32 -0.93
C ALA A 57 -4.98 14.25 -2.15
N LEU A 58 -4.56 13.71 -3.31
CA LEU A 58 -4.46 14.50 -4.54
C LEU A 58 -5.83 15.01 -5.01
N MET A 59 -6.87 14.17 -4.92
CA MET A 59 -8.24 14.58 -5.22
C MET A 59 -8.69 15.72 -4.28
N GLN A 60 -8.43 15.56 -2.97
CA GLN A 60 -8.78 16.53 -1.94
C GLN A 60 -8.04 17.87 -2.10
N LEU A 61 -6.72 17.84 -2.33
CA LEU A 61 -5.86 19.02 -2.53
C LEU A 61 -6.27 19.83 -3.74
N SER A 62 -6.65 19.14 -4.82
CA SER A 62 -7.02 19.74 -6.09
C SER A 62 -8.18 20.74 -5.98
N CYS A 63 -8.90 20.69 -4.85
CA CYS A 63 -10.07 21.50 -4.56
C CYS A 63 -9.97 22.23 -3.20
N GLY A 64 -8.77 22.62 -2.77
CA GLY A 64 -8.63 23.48 -1.58
C GLY A 64 -8.81 22.73 -0.27
N ASN A 65 -8.35 21.48 -0.23
CA ASN A 65 -8.60 20.54 0.86
C ASN A 65 -10.10 20.14 0.99
N GLY A 66 -10.77 19.96 -0.16
CA GLY A 66 -12.10 19.37 -0.36
C GLY A 66 -13.32 20.16 0.11
N GLY A 67 -13.18 21.40 0.55
CA GLY A 67 -14.30 22.11 1.17
C GLY A 67 -15.39 22.63 0.22
N PHE A 68 -15.09 22.95 -1.04
CA PHE A 68 -16.00 23.84 -1.79
C PHE A 68 -16.19 23.58 -3.29
N CYS A 69 -15.23 23.09 -4.07
CA CYS A 69 -15.49 22.94 -5.52
C CYS A 69 -16.43 21.76 -5.86
N HIS A 70 -16.31 20.66 -5.11
CA HIS A 70 -17.04 19.40 -5.35
C HIS A 70 -17.93 19.00 -4.16
N SER A 71 -18.32 19.97 -3.32
CA SER A 71 -19.33 19.74 -2.29
C SER A 71 -20.73 19.73 -2.93
N ALA A 72 -21.62 18.87 -2.46
CA ALA A 72 -23.03 18.87 -2.88
C ALA A 72 -23.75 20.20 -2.54
N ALA A 73 -23.20 20.98 -1.59
CA ALA A 73 -23.71 22.32 -1.25
C ALA A 73 -23.16 23.44 -2.15
N ALA A 74 -22.18 23.16 -3.01
CA ALA A 74 -21.54 24.14 -3.85
C ALA A 74 -22.37 24.45 -5.11
N ASN A 75 -22.76 25.70 -5.26
CA ASN A 75 -23.61 26.18 -6.35
C ASN A 75 -23.00 27.40 -7.05
N GLY A 76 -23.28 27.56 -8.35
CA GLY A 76 -22.85 28.72 -9.14
C GLY A 76 -21.34 28.96 -9.09
N ASP A 77 -20.92 30.20 -8.86
CA ASP A 77 -19.51 30.61 -8.84
C ASP A 77 -18.69 29.91 -7.73
N ALA A 78 -19.34 29.40 -6.68
CA ALA A 78 -18.68 28.65 -5.61
C ALA A 78 -18.15 27.28 -6.08
N ARG A 79 -18.57 26.79 -7.26
CA ARG A 79 -18.01 25.57 -7.88
C ARG A 79 -16.68 25.83 -8.58
N TYR A 80 -16.32 27.09 -8.82
CA TYR A 80 -15.05 27.50 -9.44
C TYR A 80 -14.70 26.75 -10.74
N GLY A 81 -15.71 26.38 -11.54
CA GLY A 81 -15.52 25.62 -12.79
C GLY A 81 -15.62 24.09 -12.65
N ALA A 82 -15.87 23.56 -11.46
CA ALA A 82 -16.20 22.15 -11.27
C ALA A 82 -17.54 21.78 -11.93
N PRO A 83 -17.57 20.75 -12.81
CA PRO A 83 -18.79 20.30 -13.46
C PRO A 83 -19.90 19.92 -12.46
N ALA A 84 -21.15 20.13 -12.85
CA ALA A 84 -22.30 19.65 -12.08
C ALA A 84 -22.32 18.11 -12.06
N GLY A 85 -22.66 17.50 -10.92
CA GLY A 85 -22.73 16.05 -10.74
C GLY A 85 -21.45 15.40 -10.21
N LEU A 86 -20.29 16.03 -10.45
CA LEU A 86 -18.99 15.63 -9.89
C LEU A 86 -18.86 16.13 -8.44
N ASP A 87 -19.62 15.57 -7.50
CA ASP A 87 -19.55 15.95 -6.08
C ASP A 87 -18.81 14.83 -5.30
N PHE A 88 -17.56 15.10 -4.92
CA PHE A 88 -16.58 14.10 -4.49
C PHE A 88 -15.84 14.50 -3.21
N ASP A 89 -16.58 14.89 -2.17
CA ASP A 89 -15.96 15.13 -0.86
C ASP A 89 -15.44 13.80 -0.28
N VAL A 90 -14.13 13.58 -0.43
CA VAL A 90 -13.39 12.43 0.08
C VAL A 90 -12.56 12.78 1.31
N SER A 91 -12.93 13.84 2.04
CA SER A 91 -12.34 14.15 3.34
C SER A 91 -12.51 12.97 4.31
N VAL A 92 -11.51 12.74 5.15
CA VAL A 92 -11.57 11.75 6.24
C VAL A 92 -12.84 12.00 7.05
N ALA A 93 -13.63 10.95 7.30
CA ALA A 93 -14.90 11.07 8.00
C ALA A 93 -14.72 11.36 9.49
N CYS A 94 -13.69 10.76 10.10
CA CYS A 94 -13.39 10.91 11.52
C CYS A 94 -11.92 11.34 11.70
N PRO A 95 -11.62 12.65 11.74
CA PRO A 95 -10.27 13.16 11.93
C PRO A 95 -9.79 12.98 13.39
N VAL A 96 -8.47 13.05 13.59
CA VAL A 96 -7.82 12.87 14.90
C VAL A 96 -8.40 13.82 15.95
N GLY A 97 -8.71 13.31 17.14
CA GLY A 97 -9.22 14.09 18.27
C GLY A 97 -10.70 14.50 18.17
N GLY A 98 -11.40 14.13 17.09
CA GLY A 98 -12.83 14.35 16.91
C GLY A 98 -13.66 13.07 17.02
N ALA A 99 -14.88 13.16 17.53
CA ALA A 99 -15.87 12.09 17.33
C ALA A 99 -16.28 12.04 15.85
N CYS A 100 -16.65 10.86 15.35
CA CYS A 100 -17.33 10.76 14.07
C CYS A 100 -18.69 11.47 14.18
N GLU A 101 -18.80 12.69 13.65
CA GLU A 101 -20.04 13.46 13.73
C GLU A 101 -21.07 13.00 12.68
N GLY A 102 -22.34 12.95 13.08
CA GLY A 102 -23.48 12.80 12.15
C GLY A 102 -23.36 11.60 11.19
N ASP A 103 -23.54 11.86 9.89
CA ASP A 103 -23.50 10.86 8.82
C ASP A 103 -22.15 10.78 8.10
N ALA A 104 -21.06 11.28 8.69
CA ALA A 104 -19.78 11.48 8.01
C ALA A 104 -19.21 10.22 7.32
N ILE A 105 -19.37 9.04 7.95
CA ILE A 105 -18.97 7.75 7.38
C ILE A 105 -19.83 7.41 6.16
N THR A 106 -21.16 7.51 6.30
CA THR A 106 -22.10 7.28 5.20
C THR A 106 -21.88 8.25 4.04
N ARG A 107 -21.55 9.50 4.33
CA ARG A 107 -21.15 10.51 3.34
C ARG A 107 -19.91 10.07 2.58
N LEU A 108 -18.84 9.69 3.29
CA LEU A 108 -17.59 9.28 2.66
C LEU A 108 -17.77 8.03 1.80
N ALA A 109 -18.48 7.01 2.29
CA ALA A 109 -18.79 5.80 1.51
C ALA A 109 -19.59 6.12 0.23
N ARG A 110 -20.60 6.98 0.32
CA ARG A 110 -21.38 7.44 -0.84
C ARG A 110 -20.52 8.19 -1.86
N ASN A 111 -19.62 9.04 -1.38
CA ASN A 111 -18.76 9.85 -2.25
C ASN A 111 -17.65 9.01 -2.89
N GLN A 112 -17.08 8.03 -2.16
CA GLN A 112 -16.16 7.04 -2.71
C GLN A 112 -16.82 6.24 -3.83
N HIS A 113 -18.06 5.78 -3.63
CA HIS A 113 -18.81 5.08 -4.67
C HIS A 113 -19.03 5.97 -5.90
N ARG A 114 -19.32 7.27 -5.70
CA ARG A 114 -19.51 8.21 -6.81
C ARG A 114 -18.20 8.46 -7.57
N VAL A 115 -17.09 8.66 -6.87
CA VAL A 115 -15.76 8.77 -7.48
C VAL A 115 -15.46 7.55 -8.34
N PHE A 116 -15.71 6.35 -7.82
CA PHE A 116 -15.47 5.14 -8.58
C PHE A 116 -16.41 4.99 -9.78
N LYS A 117 -17.67 5.41 -9.65
CA LYS A 117 -18.62 5.44 -10.76
C LYS A 117 -18.17 6.38 -11.87
N ASP A 118 -17.70 7.58 -11.52
CA ASP A 118 -17.36 8.66 -12.45
C ASP A 118 -15.87 8.67 -12.86
N ARG A 119 -15.12 7.61 -12.49
CA ARG A 119 -13.65 7.49 -12.65
C ARG A 119 -13.11 7.83 -14.04
N GLU A 120 -13.82 7.45 -15.10
CA GLU A 120 -13.40 7.72 -16.48
C GLU A 120 -13.55 9.19 -16.84
N ASP A 121 -14.62 9.84 -16.37
CA ASP A 121 -14.85 11.26 -16.59
C ASP A 121 -13.85 12.10 -15.78
N ILE A 122 -13.56 11.68 -14.54
CA ILE A 122 -12.52 12.26 -13.69
C ILE A 122 -11.17 12.20 -14.40
N LEU A 123 -10.75 11.02 -14.88
CA LEU A 123 -9.46 10.89 -15.56
C LEU A 123 -9.41 11.71 -16.84
N ARG A 124 -10.50 11.73 -17.62
CA ARG A 124 -10.59 12.52 -18.85
C ARG A 124 -10.41 14.02 -18.61
N VAL A 125 -11.00 14.60 -17.56
CA VAL A 125 -10.82 16.04 -17.26
C VAL A 125 -9.41 16.35 -16.74
N LEU A 126 -8.76 15.40 -16.07
CA LEU A 126 -7.35 15.51 -15.67
C LEU A 126 -6.41 15.42 -16.89
N ASP A 127 -6.68 14.51 -17.82
CA ASP A 127 -5.92 14.34 -19.05
C ASP A 127 -6.04 15.54 -19.99
N ASN A 128 -7.25 16.08 -20.12
CA ASN A 128 -7.51 17.32 -20.83
C ASN A 128 -6.99 18.57 -20.09
N ARG A 129 -6.48 18.39 -18.85
CA ARG A 129 -5.92 19.45 -18.01
C ARG A 129 -6.88 20.62 -17.75
N THR A 130 -8.18 20.37 -17.84
CA THR A 130 -9.23 21.36 -17.59
C THR A 130 -9.48 21.53 -16.09
N MET A 131 -9.12 20.52 -15.29
CA MET A 131 -9.18 20.56 -13.83
C MET A 131 -7.79 20.29 -13.21
N PRO A 132 -7.43 20.98 -12.11
CA PRO A 132 -8.12 22.16 -11.56
C PRO A 132 -8.02 23.37 -12.51
N PRO A 133 -9.01 24.28 -12.52
CA PRO A 133 -9.17 25.24 -13.61
C PRO A 133 -8.26 26.46 -13.48
N GLY A 134 -7.38 26.66 -14.46
CA GLY A 134 -6.69 27.93 -14.72
C GLY A 134 -6.03 28.58 -13.49
N LYS A 135 -6.25 29.90 -13.36
CA LYS A 135 -5.70 30.73 -12.26
C LYS A 135 -6.38 30.43 -10.92
N VAL A 136 -7.69 30.23 -10.94
CA VAL A 136 -8.51 29.97 -9.75
C VAL A 136 -8.08 28.67 -9.07
N GLY A 137 -7.90 27.59 -9.82
CA GLY A 137 -7.40 26.32 -9.30
C GLY A 137 -5.99 26.42 -8.72
N ARG A 138 -5.12 27.28 -9.26
CA ARG A 138 -3.79 27.52 -8.67
C ARG A 138 -3.88 28.26 -7.33
N GLU A 139 -4.71 29.29 -7.25
CA GLU A 139 -4.91 30.08 -6.02
C GLU A 139 -5.53 29.25 -4.89
N VAL A 140 -6.49 28.39 -5.24
CA VAL A 140 -7.12 27.44 -4.32
C VAL A 140 -6.10 26.44 -3.79
N ARG A 141 -5.29 25.82 -4.67
CA ARG A 141 -4.25 24.86 -4.25
C ARG A 141 -3.16 25.50 -3.38
N ALA A 142 -2.76 26.73 -3.69
CA ALA A 142 -1.74 27.44 -2.92
C ALA A 142 -2.12 27.64 -1.44
N ARG A 143 -3.42 27.55 -1.10
CA ARG A 143 -3.93 27.69 0.27
C ARG A 143 -4.23 26.35 0.95
N ALA A 144 -4.15 25.22 0.24
CA ALA A 144 -4.63 23.91 0.69
C ALA A 144 -3.63 23.15 1.59
N GLY A 145 -2.41 23.65 1.77
CA GLY A 145 -1.30 22.89 2.34
C GLY A 145 -0.70 21.90 1.33
N ASN A 146 0.11 20.96 1.81
CA ASN A 146 0.68 19.89 1.00
C ASN A 146 0.43 18.55 1.66
N TYR A 147 0.41 17.46 0.91
CA TYR A 147 0.55 16.12 1.51
C TYR A 147 1.95 15.61 1.26
N VAL A 148 2.51 14.95 2.27
CA VAL A 148 3.87 14.41 2.24
C VAL A 148 3.88 12.92 2.55
N SER A 149 4.78 12.17 1.92
CA SER A 149 5.20 10.86 2.43
C SER A 149 6.29 11.06 3.47
N LEU A 150 6.21 10.32 4.58
CA LEU A 150 7.21 10.39 5.64
C LEU A 150 8.52 9.73 5.19
N THR A 151 9.62 10.23 5.73
CA THR A 151 10.93 9.59 5.59
C THR A 151 11.03 8.45 6.58
N ILE A 152 11.32 7.24 6.12
CA ILE A 152 11.46 6.06 6.98
C ILE A 152 12.93 5.61 6.94
N GLN A 153 13.56 5.53 8.10
CA GLN A 153 14.93 5.05 8.31
C GLN A 153 14.96 4.09 9.52
N PRO A 154 15.96 3.20 9.64
CA PRO A 154 16.09 2.34 10.82
C PRO A 154 16.08 3.15 12.13
N GLY A 155 15.09 2.89 13.00
CA GLY A 155 14.93 3.59 14.28
C GLY A 155 14.39 5.02 14.20
N TYR A 156 13.99 5.49 13.02
CA TYR A 156 13.47 6.84 12.80
C TYR A 156 12.36 6.88 11.74
N ILE A 157 11.18 7.37 12.13
CA ILE A 157 10.15 7.81 11.18
C ILE A 157 10.07 9.32 11.30
N GLY A 158 10.44 10.02 10.23
CA GLY A 158 10.33 11.47 10.18
C GLY A 158 8.90 11.93 10.28
N GLY A 159 8.70 13.06 10.93
CA GLY A 159 7.42 13.73 11.01
C GLY A 159 7.05 14.39 9.68
N VAL A 160 5.97 15.15 9.73
CA VAL A 160 5.44 15.86 8.55
C VAL A 160 6.43 16.92 8.07
N ASP A 161 7.15 17.52 9.02
CA ASP A 161 8.19 18.51 8.76
C ASP A 161 9.39 17.83 8.07
N GLY A 162 9.53 18.03 6.75
CA GLY A 162 10.61 17.44 5.94
C GLY A 162 10.23 16.18 5.17
N GLY A 163 8.97 15.75 5.21
CA GLY A 163 8.46 14.70 4.34
C GLY A 163 8.51 15.07 2.85
N GLN A 164 8.58 14.05 1.98
CA GLN A 164 8.59 14.25 0.54
C GLN A 164 7.19 14.63 0.05
N LYS A 165 7.06 15.81 -0.56
CA LYS A 165 5.80 16.30 -1.11
C LYS A 165 5.29 15.41 -2.24
N LEU A 166 3.98 15.15 -2.23
CA LEU A 166 3.32 14.53 -3.37
C LEU A 166 3.48 15.38 -4.64
N PRO A 167 3.60 14.75 -5.82
CA PRO A 167 3.65 15.45 -7.07
C PRO A 167 2.31 16.16 -7.35
N GLU A 168 2.33 17.26 -8.10
CA GLU A 168 1.09 17.94 -8.47
C GLU A 168 0.18 17.02 -9.28
N ILE A 169 -1.15 17.07 -9.06
CA ILE A 169 -2.13 16.25 -9.80
C ILE A 169 -2.05 16.43 -11.34
N ARG A 170 -1.46 17.52 -11.85
CA ARG A 170 -1.32 17.78 -13.29
C ARG A 170 -0.02 17.24 -13.90
N SER A 171 0.91 16.80 -13.06
CA SER A 171 2.15 16.14 -13.50
C SER A 171 1.83 14.74 -14.08
N ALA A 172 2.82 14.07 -14.69
CA ALA A 172 2.65 12.68 -15.09
C ALA A 172 2.44 11.80 -13.84
N ASP A 173 3.38 11.87 -12.89
CA ASP A 173 3.37 11.07 -11.67
C ASP A 173 2.09 11.28 -10.84
N GLY A 174 1.65 12.52 -10.66
CA GLY A 174 0.41 12.82 -9.92
C GLY A 174 -0.84 12.28 -10.61
N ARG A 175 -0.88 12.27 -11.94
CA ARG A 175 -1.99 11.64 -12.69
C ARG A 175 -1.94 10.13 -12.59
N ASP A 176 -0.75 9.53 -12.62
CA ASP A 176 -0.60 8.09 -12.48
C ASP A 176 -1.04 7.59 -11.11
N ILE A 177 -0.75 8.35 -10.04
CA ILE A 177 -1.26 8.07 -8.69
C ILE A 177 -2.79 8.08 -8.68
N VAL A 178 -3.43 9.12 -9.24
CA VAL A 178 -4.90 9.21 -9.27
C VAL A 178 -5.52 8.14 -10.18
N ARG A 179 -4.95 7.87 -11.35
CA ARG A 179 -5.37 6.79 -12.26
C ARG A 179 -5.35 5.45 -11.53
N ASN A 180 -4.23 5.11 -10.88
CA ASN A 180 -4.09 3.86 -10.14
C ASN A 180 -5.12 3.77 -9.00
N TRP A 181 -5.26 4.84 -8.23
CA TRP A 181 -6.25 4.91 -7.15
C TRP A 181 -7.69 4.69 -7.65
N LEU A 182 -8.08 5.34 -8.76
CA LEU A 182 -9.38 5.16 -9.39
C LEU A 182 -9.58 3.73 -9.93
N ALA A 183 -8.56 3.13 -10.55
CA ALA A 183 -8.57 1.76 -11.02
C ALA A 183 -8.76 0.75 -9.87
N CYS A 184 -8.24 1.07 -8.69
CA CYS A 184 -8.30 0.24 -7.50
C CYS A 184 -9.57 0.42 -6.64
N GLY A 185 -10.62 1.01 -7.19
CA GLY A 185 -11.85 1.23 -6.42
C GLY A 185 -11.84 2.49 -5.57
N ALA A 186 -10.88 3.40 -5.75
CA ALA A 186 -10.76 4.63 -4.98
C ALA A 186 -10.80 4.41 -3.45
N PRO A 187 -9.89 3.58 -2.87
CA PRO A 187 -9.88 3.31 -1.44
C PRO A 187 -9.75 4.61 -0.63
N VAL A 188 -10.31 4.65 0.59
CA VAL A 188 -10.29 5.85 1.44
C VAL A 188 -9.79 5.52 2.84
N VAL A 189 -9.03 6.45 3.44
CA VAL A 189 -8.87 6.51 4.89
C VAL A 189 -10.16 7.11 5.46
N GLU A 190 -10.92 6.28 6.15
CA GLU A 190 -12.23 6.65 6.69
C GLU A 190 -12.12 7.30 8.07
N ARG A 191 -11.32 6.70 8.94
CA ARG A 191 -11.16 7.09 10.34
C ARG A 191 -9.69 7.11 10.71
N VAL A 192 -9.35 8.03 11.59
CA VAL A 192 -8.06 8.09 12.27
C VAL A 192 -8.30 7.98 13.76
N GLU A 193 -7.47 7.19 14.42
CA GLU A 193 -7.54 6.99 15.87
C GLU A 193 -6.24 7.47 16.49
N THR A 194 -6.33 8.17 17.60
CA THR A 194 -5.15 8.58 18.38
C THR A 194 -4.52 7.32 18.99
N PRO A 195 -3.21 7.09 18.80
CA PRO A 195 -2.49 6.06 19.57
C PRO A 195 -2.56 6.35 21.07
N ASP A 196 -2.33 5.34 21.91
CA ASP A 196 -2.11 5.53 23.36
C ASP A 196 -0.70 6.11 23.62
N ASP A 197 -0.34 7.19 22.91
CA ASP A 197 0.98 7.84 22.92
C ASP A 197 0.82 9.34 23.24
N PRO A 198 1.68 9.93 24.11
CA PRO A 198 1.61 11.35 24.46
C PRO A 198 2.08 12.33 23.36
N ARG A 199 2.61 11.84 22.23
CA ARG A 199 3.09 12.67 21.12
C ARG A 199 1.95 13.29 20.32
N GLU A 200 2.15 14.54 19.91
CA GLU A 200 1.22 15.24 19.01
C GLU A 200 1.26 14.64 17.59
N THR A 201 0.12 14.71 16.88
CA THR A 201 0.02 14.30 15.48
C THR A 201 1.05 15.03 14.60
N GLY A 202 1.77 14.27 13.77
CA GLY A 202 2.72 14.81 12.81
C GLY A 202 4.13 15.07 13.34
N LYS A 203 4.42 14.72 14.60
CA LYS A 203 5.76 14.72 15.18
C LYS A 203 6.55 13.46 14.78
N ASP A 204 7.88 13.58 14.81
CA ASP A 204 8.81 12.49 14.54
C ASP A 204 8.64 11.33 15.52
N CYS A 205 8.83 10.12 15.00
CA CYS A 205 9.00 8.92 15.80
C CYS A 205 10.49 8.63 15.97
N THR A 206 11.00 8.79 17.19
CA THR A 206 12.37 8.43 17.58
C THR A 206 12.32 7.45 18.76
N GLY A 207 13.16 6.41 18.77
CA GLY A 207 13.32 5.51 19.93
C GLY A 207 13.14 4.02 19.63
N ASP A 208 13.01 3.22 20.69
CA ASP A 208 12.80 1.77 20.60
C ASP A 208 11.38 1.47 20.08
N MET A 209 11.29 1.07 18.80
CA MET A 209 10.02 0.74 18.13
C MET A 209 9.47 -0.64 18.54
N SER A 210 10.08 -1.31 19.53
CA SER A 210 9.69 -2.66 20.00
C SER A 210 8.35 -2.71 20.74
N VAL A 211 7.82 -1.57 21.20
CA VAL A 211 6.48 -1.50 21.81
C VAL A 211 5.44 -1.28 20.72
N VAL A 212 4.64 -2.31 20.46
CA VAL A 212 3.47 -2.25 19.57
C VAL A 212 2.54 -1.13 20.03
N GLY A 213 2.51 0.00 19.31
CA GLY A 213 1.57 1.10 19.57
C GLY A 213 2.15 2.52 19.60
N ASP A 214 3.46 2.68 19.73
CA ASP A 214 4.11 3.99 19.97
C ASP A 214 4.11 4.90 18.72
N CYS A 215 4.10 4.36 17.51
CA CYS A 215 3.80 5.15 16.30
C CYS A 215 2.85 4.39 15.37
N ARG A 216 1.58 4.80 15.33
CA ARG A 216 0.60 4.18 14.43
C ARG A 216 0.63 4.82 13.04
N LEU A 217 1.31 4.13 12.14
CA LEU A 217 1.09 4.18 10.70
C LEU A 217 0.42 2.86 10.31
N ARG A 218 -0.87 2.84 9.92
CA ARG A 218 -1.45 1.63 9.32
C ARG A 218 -0.89 1.51 7.90
N ALA A 219 0.14 0.67 7.80
CA ALA A 219 0.93 0.38 6.62
C ALA A 219 0.09 -0.26 5.49
N PRO A 220 0.63 -0.35 4.25
CA PRO A 220 -0.11 -0.80 3.07
C PRO A 220 -0.69 -2.20 3.30
N THR A 221 -1.74 -2.56 2.56
CA THR A 221 -2.27 -3.92 2.64
C THR A 221 -1.14 -4.90 2.36
N LEU A 222 -0.79 -5.67 3.37
CA LEU A 222 0.00 -6.88 3.25
C LEU A 222 -0.68 -7.70 2.14
N VAL A 223 0.00 -7.85 1.00
CA VAL A 223 -0.34 -8.90 0.06
C VAL A 223 0.04 -10.17 0.79
N MET A 224 -0.94 -10.98 1.16
CA MET A 224 -0.65 -12.24 1.83
C MET A 224 0.08 -13.13 0.83
N PRO A 225 1.19 -13.77 1.24
CA PRO A 225 1.86 -14.72 0.37
C PRO A 225 0.90 -15.85 0.02
N GLU A 226 0.87 -16.23 -1.24
CA GLU A 226 0.43 -17.57 -1.62
C GLU A 226 1.44 -18.60 -1.09
N PRO A 227 1.04 -19.86 -0.83
CA PRO A 227 1.91 -20.88 -0.24
C PRO A 227 2.90 -21.48 -1.27
N ASN A 228 3.69 -20.62 -1.92
CA ASN A 228 4.76 -20.97 -2.85
C ASN A 228 5.95 -20.03 -2.68
N TRP A 229 7.13 -20.48 -3.11
CA TRP A 229 8.38 -19.75 -2.89
C TRP A 229 8.38 -18.35 -3.51
N ASP A 230 7.98 -18.22 -4.77
CA ASP A 230 7.99 -16.93 -5.47
C ASP A 230 7.15 -15.87 -4.74
N SER A 231 5.93 -16.24 -4.34
CA SER A 231 5.06 -15.33 -3.61
C SER A 231 5.59 -15.01 -2.22
N ILE A 232 6.13 -16.00 -1.49
CA ILE A 232 6.73 -15.78 -0.17
C ILE A 232 7.93 -14.85 -0.27
N TYR A 233 8.76 -15.03 -1.30
CA TYR A 233 9.91 -14.16 -1.50
C TYR A 233 9.49 -12.72 -1.76
N ASP A 234 8.62 -12.51 -2.74
CA ASP A 234 8.22 -11.16 -3.20
C ASP A 234 7.42 -10.38 -2.16
N THR A 235 6.63 -11.08 -1.34
CA THR A 235 5.72 -10.42 -0.38
C THR A 235 6.27 -10.36 1.04
N VAL A 236 7.25 -11.22 1.39
CA VAL A 236 7.78 -11.33 2.75
C VAL A 236 9.29 -11.17 2.77
N ILE A 237 10.06 -12.03 2.10
CA ILE A 237 11.52 -12.08 2.25
C ILE A 237 12.17 -10.79 1.72
N GLU A 238 11.88 -10.40 0.48
CA GLU A 238 12.44 -9.20 -0.13
C GLU A 238 12.10 -7.92 0.68
N PRO A 239 10.83 -7.62 0.98
CA PRO A 239 10.49 -6.37 1.66
C PRO A 239 10.83 -6.33 3.15
N LEU A 240 10.90 -7.47 3.85
CA LEU A 240 11.03 -7.50 5.32
C LEU A 240 12.38 -8.03 5.82
N CYS A 241 13.08 -8.84 5.03
CA CYS A 241 14.27 -9.55 5.51
C CYS A 241 15.56 -9.06 4.86
N VAL A 242 15.54 -8.69 3.57
CA VAL A 242 16.75 -8.36 2.80
C VAL A 242 17.51 -7.16 3.35
N SER A 243 16.84 -6.18 3.96
CA SER A 243 17.53 -5.01 4.54
C SER A 243 18.54 -5.37 5.63
N CYS A 244 18.38 -6.51 6.30
CA CYS A 244 19.31 -7.03 7.32
C CYS A 244 20.01 -8.33 6.89
N HIS A 245 19.43 -9.06 5.93
CA HIS A 245 19.97 -10.28 5.36
C HIS A 245 20.38 -10.06 3.91
N GLY A 246 21.07 -8.96 3.63
CA GLY A 246 21.52 -8.59 2.29
C GLY A 246 22.90 -7.94 2.35
N PRO A 247 23.53 -7.70 1.19
CA PRO A 247 24.88 -7.18 1.11
C PRO A 247 25.03 -5.78 1.73
N ASP A 248 23.93 -5.03 1.82
CA ASP A 248 23.90 -3.65 2.29
C ASP A 248 24.09 -3.52 3.81
N ASP A 249 23.76 -4.57 4.60
CA ASP A 249 24.03 -4.62 6.05
C ASP A 249 25.13 -5.64 6.35
N SER A 250 26.38 -5.21 6.14
CA SER A 250 27.57 -6.03 6.39
C SER A 250 27.69 -6.56 7.82
N THR A 251 27.10 -5.90 8.82
CA THR A 251 27.18 -6.36 10.21
C THR A 251 26.21 -7.51 10.45
N SER A 252 24.94 -7.34 10.08
CA SER A 252 23.93 -8.39 10.20
C SER A 252 24.23 -9.58 9.29
N LEU A 253 24.77 -9.34 8.09
CA LEU A 253 25.24 -10.38 7.19
C LEU A 253 26.41 -11.17 7.80
N ALA A 254 27.38 -10.52 8.42
CA ALA A 254 28.50 -11.21 9.08
C ALA A 254 28.03 -12.09 10.26
N GLN A 255 27.04 -11.63 11.02
CA GLN A 255 26.50 -12.35 12.18
C GLN A 255 25.56 -13.49 11.80
N SER A 256 24.66 -13.25 10.84
CA SER A 256 23.68 -14.24 10.39
C SER A 256 24.27 -15.25 9.41
N LYS A 257 25.28 -14.84 8.64
CA LYS A 257 25.87 -15.59 7.51
C LYS A 257 24.81 -16.04 6.50
N LEU A 258 23.77 -15.21 6.33
CA LEU A 258 22.62 -15.48 5.49
C LEU A 258 22.35 -14.26 4.60
N ASP A 259 22.52 -14.45 3.30
CA ASP A 259 22.16 -13.49 2.25
C ASP A 259 20.88 -13.98 1.56
N LEU A 260 19.88 -13.13 1.56
CA LEU A 260 18.55 -13.34 1.01
C LEU A 260 18.24 -12.36 -0.13
N SER A 261 19.21 -11.56 -0.58
CA SER A 261 18.98 -10.47 -1.53
C SER A 261 18.65 -10.91 -2.96
N ASP A 262 18.94 -12.17 -3.29
CA ASP A 262 18.55 -12.80 -4.55
C ASP A 262 17.59 -13.97 -4.28
N ARG A 263 16.52 -14.04 -5.07
CA ARG A 263 15.43 -15.02 -4.87
C ARG A 263 15.90 -16.47 -4.92
N ASP A 264 16.78 -16.77 -5.86
CA ASP A 264 17.21 -18.15 -6.11
C ASP A 264 18.25 -18.55 -5.08
N ALA A 265 19.20 -17.66 -4.80
CA ALA A 265 20.19 -17.86 -3.76
C ALA A 265 19.54 -17.97 -2.37
N ALA A 266 18.50 -17.18 -2.09
CA ALA A 266 17.75 -17.22 -0.84
C ALA A 266 17.08 -18.58 -0.62
N TYR A 267 16.43 -19.14 -1.65
CA TYR A 267 15.85 -20.49 -1.58
C TYR A 267 16.92 -21.52 -1.23
N ASP A 268 18.03 -21.51 -1.98
CA ASP A 268 19.13 -22.45 -1.80
C ASP A 268 19.83 -22.27 -0.45
N ALA A 269 19.83 -21.06 0.11
CA ALA A 269 20.41 -20.76 1.43
C ALA A 269 19.50 -21.17 2.59
N LEU A 270 18.19 -21.29 2.38
CA LEU A 270 17.21 -21.62 3.42
C LEU A 270 16.84 -23.11 3.45
N VAL A 271 16.51 -23.68 2.29
CA VAL A 271 15.89 -25.01 2.22
C VAL A 271 16.92 -26.11 2.47
N GLY A 272 16.71 -26.86 3.56
CA GLY A 272 17.59 -27.96 3.96
C GLY A 272 18.96 -27.54 4.47
N LYS A 273 19.20 -26.23 4.72
CA LYS A 273 20.49 -25.73 5.18
C LYS A 273 20.56 -25.61 6.70
N PRO A 274 21.71 -25.94 7.31
CA PRO A 274 21.90 -25.73 8.74
C PRO A 274 21.99 -24.23 9.06
N ALA A 275 21.50 -23.83 10.23
CA ALA A 275 21.82 -22.51 10.75
C ALA A 275 23.30 -22.44 11.14
N ILE A 276 24.01 -21.43 10.64
CA ILE A 276 25.46 -21.21 10.86
C ILE A 276 25.79 -19.83 11.42
N GLY A 277 24.79 -18.98 11.61
CA GLY A 277 24.94 -17.66 12.22
C GLY A 277 25.36 -17.77 13.68
N ASP A 278 26.06 -16.76 14.21
CA ASP A 278 26.82 -16.86 15.46
C ASP A 278 25.99 -17.25 16.69
N LYS A 279 24.68 -16.95 16.69
CA LYS A 279 23.75 -17.29 17.77
C LYS A 279 22.97 -18.58 17.56
N CYS A 280 22.96 -19.09 16.34
CA CYS A 280 22.13 -20.22 15.92
C CYS A 280 22.95 -21.37 15.30
N ASP A 281 24.29 -21.27 15.31
CA ASP A 281 25.17 -22.33 14.83
C ASP A 281 24.90 -23.66 15.55
N GLY A 282 24.68 -24.72 14.77
CA GLY A 282 24.37 -26.06 15.27
C GLY A 282 23.01 -26.20 15.96
N LYS A 283 22.09 -25.23 15.82
CA LYS A 283 20.77 -25.27 16.47
C LYS A 283 19.68 -25.97 15.66
N GLY A 284 19.93 -26.28 14.40
CA GLY A 284 18.98 -26.96 13.54
C GLY A 284 19.08 -26.52 12.09
N THR A 285 18.01 -26.79 11.34
CA THR A 285 17.88 -26.49 9.92
C THR A 285 16.98 -25.27 9.73
N LEU A 286 17.35 -24.36 8.82
CA LEU A 286 16.60 -23.15 8.52
C LEU A 286 15.18 -23.47 8.02
N VAL A 287 15.07 -24.31 6.98
CA VAL A 287 13.78 -24.88 6.53
C VAL A 287 13.91 -26.38 6.39
N VAL A 288 13.07 -27.13 7.10
CA VAL A 288 12.90 -28.59 7.00
C VAL A 288 11.70 -28.86 6.11
N ALA A 289 11.95 -29.23 4.85
CA ALA A 289 10.89 -29.58 3.92
C ALA A 289 9.99 -30.69 4.48
N GLY A 290 8.68 -30.45 4.49
CA GLY A 290 7.66 -31.34 5.05
C GLY A 290 7.42 -31.19 6.55
N ASP A 291 8.15 -30.30 7.25
CA ASP A 291 7.99 -30.10 8.69
C ASP A 291 8.25 -28.64 9.09
N SER A 292 7.21 -27.82 9.04
CA SER A 292 7.24 -26.42 9.46
C SER A 292 7.51 -26.27 10.97
N ALA A 293 7.12 -27.23 11.80
CA ALA A 293 7.36 -27.20 13.24
C ALA A 293 8.84 -27.44 13.61
N ALA A 294 9.57 -28.20 12.80
CA ALA A 294 11.01 -28.41 12.96
C ALA A 294 11.88 -27.33 12.27
N SER A 295 11.27 -26.39 11.55
CA SER A 295 11.98 -25.35 10.78
C SER A 295 12.33 -24.14 11.62
N LEU A 296 13.62 -23.79 11.71
CA LEU A 296 14.07 -22.61 12.45
C LEU A 296 13.50 -21.30 11.88
N LEU A 297 13.22 -21.22 10.58
CA LEU A 297 12.59 -20.06 9.97
C LEU A 297 11.24 -19.76 10.64
N VAL A 298 10.39 -20.77 10.84
CA VAL A 298 9.06 -20.61 11.44
C VAL A 298 9.19 -20.23 12.91
N ASP A 299 10.08 -20.89 13.66
CA ASP A 299 10.35 -20.53 15.05
C ASP A 299 10.82 -19.08 15.19
N LYS A 300 11.65 -18.61 14.25
CA LYS A 300 12.14 -17.23 14.22
C LYS A 300 11.05 -16.20 13.94
N ILE A 301 10.09 -16.50 13.08
CA ILE A 301 9.09 -15.51 12.65
C ILE A 301 7.76 -15.59 13.41
N ASP A 302 7.50 -16.66 14.16
CA ASP A 302 6.21 -16.86 14.84
C ASP A 302 6.35 -16.92 16.36
N THR A 303 7.53 -17.22 16.89
CA THR A 303 7.75 -17.35 18.34
C THR A 303 8.33 -16.05 18.93
N PRO A 304 7.70 -15.42 19.95
CA PRO A 304 8.26 -14.24 20.62
C PRO A 304 9.67 -14.46 21.20
N ASN A 305 9.94 -15.69 21.65
CA ASN A 305 11.23 -16.12 22.19
C ASN A 305 11.68 -17.40 21.45
N PRO A 306 12.32 -17.27 20.29
CA PRO A 306 12.75 -18.42 19.50
C PRO A 306 13.83 -19.23 20.21
N SER A 307 13.99 -20.49 19.80
CA SER A 307 14.95 -21.45 20.34
C SER A 307 16.43 -21.01 20.27
N CYS A 308 16.74 -20.07 19.38
CA CYS A 308 18.06 -19.43 19.28
C CYS A 308 17.92 -17.98 18.82
N GLY A 309 18.91 -17.13 19.14
CA GLY A 309 18.95 -15.71 18.75
C GLY A 309 17.70 -14.90 19.14
N ALA A 310 17.38 -13.86 18.36
CA ALA A 310 16.18 -13.03 18.54
C ALA A 310 15.08 -13.39 17.54
N VAL A 311 13.84 -13.03 17.88
CA VAL A 311 12.67 -13.06 16.99
C VAL A 311 12.91 -12.18 15.76
N MET A 312 12.36 -12.61 14.63
CA MET A 312 12.48 -11.93 13.34
C MET A 312 11.09 -11.53 12.81
N PRO A 313 10.96 -10.37 12.15
CA PRO A 313 11.99 -9.33 12.00
C PRO A 313 12.32 -8.61 13.31
N VAL A 314 13.58 -8.23 13.48
CA VAL A 314 14.04 -7.53 14.70
C VAL A 314 13.28 -6.22 14.88
N GLY A 315 12.80 -5.97 16.09
CA GLY A 315 12.07 -4.74 16.43
C GLY A 315 10.60 -4.72 16.01
N ILE A 316 10.14 -5.74 15.25
CA ILE A 316 8.72 -5.89 14.86
C ILE A 316 8.03 -6.96 15.72
N GLY A 317 8.78 -7.99 16.12
CA GLY A 317 8.22 -9.15 16.82
C GLY A 317 7.67 -10.19 15.83
N PRO A 318 6.92 -11.21 16.34
CA PRO A 318 6.39 -12.26 15.49
C PRO A 318 5.48 -11.70 14.38
N LEU A 319 5.60 -12.28 13.21
CA LEU A 319 4.68 -12.05 12.10
C LEU A 319 3.31 -12.64 12.45
N VAL A 320 2.26 -12.04 11.89
CA VAL A 320 0.89 -12.50 12.10
C VAL A 320 0.64 -13.81 11.34
N GLY A 321 -0.24 -14.66 11.86
CA GLY A 321 -0.58 -15.95 11.24
C GLY A 321 -0.98 -15.85 9.76
N GLN A 322 -1.62 -14.75 9.34
CA GLN A 322 -1.97 -14.55 7.92
C GLN A 322 -0.75 -14.52 6.96
N ILE A 323 0.45 -14.21 7.47
CA ILE A 323 1.73 -14.30 6.74
C ILE A 323 2.42 -15.64 7.00
N VAL A 324 2.42 -16.10 8.25
CA VAL A 324 3.15 -17.31 8.66
C VAL A 324 2.48 -18.58 8.15
N ASP A 325 1.16 -18.63 8.09
CA ASP A 325 0.40 -19.84 7.73
C ASP A 325 0.64 -20.27 6.27
N PRO A 326 0.69 -19.36 5.27
CA PRO A 326 1.13 -19.74 3.92
C PRO A 326 2.58 -20.24 3.86
N ILE A 327 3.48 -19.69 4.68
CA ILE A 327 4.87 -20.17 4.77
C ILE A 327 4.90 -21.59 5.36
N ARG A 328 4.15 -21.85 6.44
CA ARG A 328 3.98 -23.20 7.00
C ARG A 328 3.43 -24.16 5.95
N ALA A 329 2.36 -23.78 5.26
CA ALA A 329 1.74 -24.60 4.23
C ALA A 329 2.72 -24.93 3.09
N TRP A 330 3.53 -23.96 2.66
CA TRP A 330 4.59 -24.18 1.67
C TRP A 330 5.65 -25.16 2.19
N ILE A 331 6.14 -24.99 3.42
CA ILE A 331 7.13 -25.88 4.03
C ILE A 331 6.55 -27.30 4.17
N ASP A 332 5.35 -27.44 4.72
CA ASP A 332 4.67 -28.72 4.96
C ASP A 332 4.33 -29.43 3.64
N ALA A 333 4.14 -28.69 2.54
CA ALA A 333 4.00 -29.24 1.18
C ALA A 333 5.34 -29.69 0.55
N GLY A 334 6.44 -29.65 1.32
CA GLY A 334 7.77 -30.07 0.90
C GLY A 334 8.67 -28.93 0.45
N ALA A 335 8.34 -27.68 0.79
CA ALA A 335 9.12 -26.48 0.45
C ALA A 335 9.47 -26.41 -1.04
N GLN A 336 8.50 -26.69 -1.91
CA GLN A 336 8.72 -26.77 -3.36
C GLN A 336 8.99 -25.39 -3.96
N ARG A 337 9.85 -25.36 -4.98
CA ARG A 337 10.11 -24.14 -5.73
C ARG A 337 8.98 -23.81 -6.69
#